data_AF-A0AAV4ISW0-F1
#
_entry.id   AF-A0AAV4ISW0-F1
#
_cell.length_a   1.000
_cell.length_b   1.000
_cell.length_c   1.000
_cell.angle_alpha   90.00
_cell.angle_beta   90.00
_cell.angle_gamma   90.00
#
_symmetry.space_group_name_H-M   'P 1'
#
loop_
_entity.id
_entity.type
_entity.pdbx_description
1 polymer ?
#
loop_
_entity_poly.entity_id
_entity_poly.type
_entity_poly.pdbx_seq_one_letter_code
_entity_poly.pdbx_strand_id
1 'polypeptide(L)'
;MITMGHVIYVIGGFDGVEYFNSCRTFDSVNKVWSEAPPMNCKRCYVSVALLEGFIYAMGGFDGHVRQNSVERFTKETNQWSMIRPMHHQRSDASATTLNGKVFICGGFNGQECLNTAEYYDPVTSQWTLITSMNNRRSGVGVIAYNSCLYALGGFNGVTRMNTGERYCPRTRQWADIPEMYSPRSNFATEIIDDMLFAIGGFNGVTTIFNVECYDSNADECIINNTHSIINNNTNCIVNNNNAHSIINIGSNSIVNSNANSIINKRKNSIINKRANSIINKSTNSNINTCANSMISKSANSIINTCANSIISKSANSIINTRANSIISKSANSIINKSANSIINNSA
;
A
#
# COMPACT_ATOMS: atom_id res chain seq x y z
N MET A 1 1.99 2.17 -14.85
CA MET A 1 3.41 2.12 -14.45
C MET A 1 3.77 0.66 -14.22
N ILE A 2 5.00 0.24 -14.55
CA ILE A 2 5.45 -1.15 -14.35
C ILE A 2 6.95 -1.16 -14.10
N THR A 3 7.46 -2.12 -13.33
CA THR A 3 8.89 -2.23 -12.98
C THR A 3 9.53 -3.39 -13.71
N MET A 4 10.69 -3.17 -14.34
CA MET A 4 11.52 -4.23 -14.94
C MET A 4 12.96 -4.09 -14.42
N GLY A 5 13.32 -4.94 -13.47
CA GLY A 5 14.57 -4.79 -12.72
C GLY A 5 14.52 -3.56 -11.80
N HIS A 6 15.54 -2.70 -11.84
CA HIS A 6 15.58 -1.45 -11.09
C HIS A 6 14.97 -0.26 -11.85
N VAL A 7 14.44 -0.48 -13.05
CA VAL A 7 13.88 0.57 -13.91
C VAL A 7 12.37 0.56 -13.82
N ILE A 8 11.79 1.71 -13.48
CA ILE A 8 10.35 1.94 -13.43
C ILE A 8 9.93 2.60 -14.75
N TYR A 9 8.97 2.00 -15.45
CA TYR A 9 8.41 2.51 -16.69
C TYR A 9 7.08 3.22 -16.42
N VAL A 10 7.00 4.48 -16.83
CA VAL A 10 5.79 5.31 -16.85
C VAL A 10 5.33 5.38 -18.30
N ILE A 11 4.13 4.90 -18.58
CA ILE A 11 3.66 4.60 -19.94
C ILE A 11 2.34 5.33 -20.16
N GLY A 12 2.31 6.22 -21.16
CA GLY A 12 1.13 7.00 -21.51
C GLY A 12 0.67 7.96 -20.42
N GLY A 13 -0.65 8.16 -20.32
CA GLY A 13 -1.28 9.02 -19.32
C GLY A 13 -1.96 10.25 -19.92
N PHE A 14 -2.31 11.18 -19.03
CA PHE A 14 -3.02 12.42 -19.34
C PHE A 14 -2.60 13.48 -18.30
N ASP A 15 -2.29 14.71 -18.74
CA ASP A 15 -1.87 15.81 -17.85
C ASP A 15 -3.00 16.80 -17.53
N GLY A 16 -4.22 16.56 -18.00
CA GLY A 16 -5.33 17.51 -17.92
C GLY A 16 -5.64 18.19 -19.25
N VAL A 17 -4.73 18.10 -20.23
CA VAL A 17 -4.85 18.72 -21.56
C VAL A 17 -4.62 17.69 -22.66
N GLU A 18 -3.49 17.01 -22.66
CA GLU A 18 -3.04 16.10 -23.71
C GLU A 18 -3.02 14.64 -23.26
N TYR A 19 -3.43 13.76 -24.17
CA TYR A 19 -3.30 12.32 -24.03
C TYR A 19 -1.94 11.88 -24.59
N PHE A 20 -1.20 11.09 -23.82
CA PHE A 20 0.18 10.74 -24.16
C PHE A 20 0.33 9.34 -24.74
N ASN A 21 1.21 9.22 -25.72
CA ASN A 21 1.85 7.95 -26.11
C ASN A 21 3.30 7.86 -25.59
N SER A 22 3.82 8.93 -24.97
CA SER A 22 5.18 8.97 -24.46
C SER A 22 5.39 7.96 -23.33
N CYS A 23 6.63 7.51 -23.22
CA CYS A 23 7.06 6.62 -22.16
C CYS A 23 8.30 7.23 -21.50
N ARG A 24 8.35 7.19 -20.17
CA ARG A 24 9.52 7.61 -19.40
C ARG A 24 9.98 6.46 -18.52
N THR A 25 11.27 6.45 -18.24
CA THR A 25 11.90 5.51 -17.34
C THR A 25 12.52 6.25 -16.16
N PHE A 26 12.47 5.62 -15.00
CA PHE A 26 13.19 6.06 -13.83
C PHE A 26 14.10 4.94 -13.35
N ASP A 27 15.39 5.18 -13.39
CA ASP A 27 16.39 4.31 -12.78
C ASP A 27 16.38 4.53 -11.27
N SER A 28 15.87 3.55 -10.53
CA SER A 28 15.75 3.65 -9.06
C SER A 28 17.09 3.55 -8.33
N VAL A 29 18.17 3.08 -8.97
CA VAL A 29 19.52 3.03 -8.38
C VAL A 29 20.19 4.38 -8.56
N ASN A 30 20.22 4.88 -9.80
CA ASN A 30 20.92 6.12 -10.14
C ASN A 30 20.07 7.38 -9.90
N LYS A 31 18.76 7.23 -9.66
CA LYS A 31 17.78 8.30 -9.45
C LYS A 31 17.66 9.25 -10.65
N VAL A 32 17.76 8.69 -11.85
CA VAL A 32 17.73 9.46 -13.11
C VAL A 32 16.47 9.11 -13.90
N TRP A 33 15.83 10.15 -14.46
CA TRP A 33 14.77 10.01 -15.44
C TRP A 33 15.35 9.98 -16.85
N SER A 34 14.77 9.17 -17.72
CA SER A 34 15.13 9.11 -19.13
C SER A 34 13.90 8.87 -19.99
N GLU A 35 13.91 9.41 -21.21
CA GLU A 35 12.85 9.12 -22.18
C GLU A 35 13.00 7.68 -22.70
N ALA A 36 11.87 7.03 -22.92
CA ALA A 36 11.79 5.72 -23.57
C ALA A 36 11.02 5.86 -24.88
N PRO A 37 11.17 4.91 -25.82
CA PRO A 37 10.43 4.92 -27.07
C PRO A 37 8.93 5.08 -26.83
N PRO A 38 8.25 5.99 -27.54
CA PRO A 38 6.82 6.19 -27.39
C PRO A 38 6.06 4.99 -27.96
N MET A 39 4.87 4.74 -27.42
CA MET A 39 3.90 3.83 -28.02
C MET A 39 3.42 4.37 -29.38
N ASN A 40 2.87 3.48 -30.21
CA ASN A 40 2.22 3.84 -31.47
C ASN A 40 0.91 4.60 -31.21
N CYS A 41 0.16 4.23 -30.16
CA CYS A 41 -1.10 4.87 -29.80
C CYS A 41 -0.98 5.72 -28.54
N LYS A 42 -1.71 6.84 -28.49
CA LYS A 42 -1.95 7.59 -27.24
C LYS A 42 -2.85 6.74 -26.33
N ARG A 43 -2.50 6.63 -25.04
CA ARG A 43 -3.25 5.82 -24.08
C ARG A 43 -3.24 6.47 -22.70
N CYS A 44 -4.37 7.05 -22.26
CA CYS A 44 -4.64 7.24 -20.84
C CYS A 44 -5.50 6.09 -20.29
N TYR A 45 -5.53 5.93 -18.97
CA TYR A 45 -6.18 4.78 -18.31
C TYR A 45 -5.70 3.43 -18.89
N VAL A 46 -4.43 3.38 -19.28
CA VAL A 46 -3.78 2.22 -19.90
C VAL A 46 -3.52 1.13 -18.86
N SER A 47 -3.76 -0.12 -19.23
CA SER A 47 -3.36 -1.28 -18.42
C SER A 47 -1.99 -1.75 -18.87
N VAL A 48 -1.10 -2.05 -17.92
CA VAL A 48 0.26 -2.53 -18.21
C VAL A 48 0.58 -3.81 -17.46
N ALA A 49 1.32 -4.72 -18.09
CA ALA A 49 1.78 -5.96 -17.47
C ALA A 49 3.19 -6.32 -17.98
N LEU A 50 3.97 -7.01 -17.14
CA LEU A 50 5.29 -7.54 -17.48
C LEU A 50 5.25 -9.07 -17.55
N LEU A 51 5.58 -9.62 -18.72
CA LEU A 51 5.71 -11.07 -18.92
C LEU A 51 7.00 -11.36 -19.67
N GLU A 52 7.85 -12.24 -19.13
CA GLU A 52 9.05 -12.75 -19.81
C GLU A 52 9.98 -11.64 -20.36
N GLY A 53 10.10 -10.53 -19.62
CA GLY A 53 10.92 -9.37 -20.03
C GLY A 53 10.26 -8.42 -21.03
N PHE A 54 9.05 -8.73 -21.49
CA PHE A 54 8.27 -7.85 -22.35
C PHE A 54 7.24 -7.05 -21.55
N ILE A 55 7.11 -5.76 -21.86
CA ILE A 55 6.06 -4.92 -21.30
C ILE A 55 4.90 -4.84 -22.29
N TYR A 56 3.70 -5.11 -21.81
CA TYR A 56 2.47 -5.04 -22.59
C TYR A 56 1.70 -3.78 -22.18
N ALA A 57 1.34 -2.94 -23.14
CA ALA A 57 0.43 -1.81 -22.96
C ALA A 57 -0.88 -2.13 -23.68
N MET A 58 -1.97 -2.18 -22.91
CA MET A 58 -3.26 -2.72 -23.35
C MET A 58 -4.36 -1.68 -23.15
N GLY A 59 -5.15 -1.48 -24.20
CA GLY A 59 -6.33 -0.64 -24.16
C GLY A 59 -6.04 0.83 -23.83
N GLY A 60 -6.86 1.41 -22.96
CA GLY A 60 -6.85 2.83 -22.64
C GLY A 60 -7.71 3.67 -23.58
N PHE A 61 -7.55 4.99 -23.50
CA PHE A 61 -8.29 5.98 -24.27
C PHE A 61 -7.32 7.00 -24.90
N ASP A 62 -7.53 7.33 -26.17
CA ASP A 62 -6.64 8.21 -26.94
C ASP A 62 -7.15 9.66 -27.05
N GLY A 63 -8.23 9.98 -26.35
CA GLY A 63 -8.96 11.25 -26.47
C GLY A 63 -10.22 11.18 -27.33
N HIS A 64 -10.39 10.12 -28.13
CA HIS A 64 -11.49 9.93 -29.06
C HIS A 64 -12.18 8.57 -28.89
N VAL A 65 -11.40 7.49 -28.88
CA VAL A 65 -11.88 6.10 -28.91
C VAL A 65 -11.21 5.27 -27.80
N ARG A 66 -12.00 4.36 -27.21
CA ARG A 66 -11.46 3.36 -26.27
C ARG A 66 -10.80 2.26 -27.06
N GLN A 67 -9.61 1.88 -26.65
CA GLN A 67 -8.77 1.00 -27.43
C GLN A 67 -8.98 -0.45 -26.97
N ASN A 68 -8.99 -1.39 -27.93
CA ASN A 68 -8.74 -2.81 -27.68
C ASN A 68 -7.34 -3.24 -28.18
N SER A 69 -6.63 -2.32 -28.82
CA SER A 69 -5.29 -2.54 -29.33
C SER A 69 -4.30 -2.81 -28.19
N VAL A 70 -3.29 -3.61 -28.50
CA VAL A 70 -2.24 -4.00 -27.56
C VAL A 70 -0.89 -3.85 -28.22
N GLU A 71 0.04 -3.29 -27.47
CA GLU A 71 1.43 -3.08 -27.89
C GLU A 71 2.37 -3.77 -26.93
N ARG A 72 3.44 -4.35 -27.47
CA ARG A 72 4.49 -5.01 -26.71
C ARG A 72 5.81 -4.28 -26.90
N PHE A 73 6.40 -3.82 -25.81
CA PHE A 73 7.75 -3.28 -25.78
C PHE A 73 8.76 -4.41 -25.63
N THR A 74 9.77 -4.38 -26.50
CA THR A 74 10.92 -5.29 -26.46
C THR A 74 12.17 -4.48 -26.13
N LYS A 75 12.83 -4.80 -25.02
CA LYS A 75 13.97 -4.02 -24.52
C LYS A 75 15.17 -4.12 -25.45
N GLU A 76 15.39 -5.30 -26.03
CA GLU A 76 16.54 -5.62 -26.89
C GLU A 76 16.53 -4.80 -28.17
N THR A 77 15.35 -4.57 -28.74
CA THR A 77 15.16 -3.73 -29.93
C THR A 77 14.83 -2.29 -29.59
N ASN A 78 14.51 -2.01 -28.32
CA ASN A 78 14.03 -0.72 -27.83
C ASN A 78 12.86 -0.18 -28.67
N GLN A 79 11.86 -1.02 -28.92
CA GLN A 79 10.72 -0.71 -29.79
C GLN A 79 9.41 -1.27 -29.25
N TRP A 80 8.33 -0.56 -29.56
CA TRP A 80 6.96 -1.03 -29.41
C TRP A 80 6.47 -1.67 -30.71
N SER A 81 5.82 -2.83 -30.60
CA SER A 81 5.18 -3.49 -31.74
C SER A 81 3.73 -3.80 -31.40
N MET A 82 2.84 -3.56 -32.35
CA MET A 82 1.44 -3.98 -32.25
C MET A 82 1.38 -5.51 -32.20
N ILE A 83 0.62 -6.05 -31.25
CA ILE A 83 0.29 -7.46 -31.20
C ILE A 83 -1.22 -7.63 -31.37
N ARG A 84 -1.70 -8.87 -31.25
CA ARG A 84 -3.11 -9.15 -31.45
C ARG A 84 -3.98 -8.35 -30.48
N PRO A 85 -5.04 -7.68 -30.96
CA PRO A 85 -5.91 -6.89 -30.10
C PRO A 85 -6.76 -7.79 -29.21
N MET A 86 -7.20 -7.22 -28.08
CA MET A 86 -8.20 -7.79 -27.20
C MET A 86 -9.56 -7.92 -27.90
N HIS A 87 -10.41 -8.81 -27.38
CA HIS A 87 -11.79 -8.95 -27.85
C HIS A 87 -12.63 -7.71 -27.54
N HIS A 88 -12.42 -7.12 -26.37
CA HIS A 88 -13.15 -5.93 -25.92
C HIS A 88 -12.26 -4.69 -25.85
N GLN A 89 -12.84 -3.53 -26.13
CA GLN A 89 -12.24 -2.23 -25.82
C GLN A 89 -12.28 -2.01 -24.31
N ARG A 90 -11.15 -1.58 -23.74
CA ARG A 90 -11.00 -1.44 -22.28
C ARG A 90 -10.15 -0.22 -21.93
N SER A 91 -10.77 0.86 -21.45
CA SER A 91 -10.07 1.83 -20.59
C SER A 91 -10.28 1.45 -19.12
N ASP A 92 -9.43 1.93 -18.21
CA ASP A 92 -9.62 1.73 -16.76
C ASP A 92 -9.72 0.26 -16.32
N ALA A 93 -9.23 -0.66 -17.16
CA ALA A 93 -9.02 -2.04 -16.78
C ALA A 93 -7.72 -2.16 -15.97
N SER A 94 -7.50 -3.33 -15.37
CA SER A 94 -6.22 -3.66 -14.79
C SER A 94 -5.75 -5.03 -15.24
N ALA A 95 -4.44 -5.18 -15.35
CA ALA A 95 -3.79 -6.33 -15.93
C ALA A 95 -2.66 -6.83 -15.02
N THR A 96 -2.44 -8.13 -15.06
CA THR A 96 -1.40 -8.81 -14.28
C THR A 96 -0.95 -10.07 -15.02
N THR A 97 0.10 -10.71 -14.55
CA THR A 97 0.61 -11.95 -15.15
C THR A 97 0.43 -13.14 -14.21
N LEU A 98 -0.03 -14.25 -14.77
CA LEU A 98 -0.25 -15.50 -14.03
C LEU A 98 -0.01 -16.68 -14.96
N ASN A 99 0.77 -17.67 -14.52
CA ASN A 99 1.02 -18.92 -15.25
C ASN A 99 1.46 -18.71 -16.72
N GLY A 100 2.39 -17.78 -16.94
CA GLY A 100 2.95 -17.50 -18.28
C GLY A 100 1.99 -16.76 -19.22
N LYS A 101 0.93 -16.13 -18.69
CA LYS A 101 -0.09 -15.43 -19.48
C LYS A 101 -0.34 -14.03 -18.92
N VAL A 102 -0.76 -13.11 -19.78
CA VAL A 102 -1.19 -11.77 -19.38
C VAL A 102 -2.70 -11.78 -19.23
N PHE A 103 -3.22 -11.50 -18.05
CA PHE A 103 -4.65 -11.37 -17.79
C PHE A 103 -5.03 -9.90 -17.71
N ILE A 104 -6.22 -9.56 -18.23
CA ILE A 104 -6.83 -8.24 -18.09
C ILE A 104 -8.30 -8.39 -17.70
N CYS A 105 -8.73 -7.63 -16.70
CA CYS A 105 -10.09 -7.72 -16.17
C CYS A 105 -10.77 -6.36 -16.15
N GLY A 106 -12.08 -6.37 -16.41
CA GLY A 106 -12.94 -5.21 -16.27
C GLY A 106 -12.61 -4.07 -17.23
N GLY A 107 -12.77 -2.85 -16.75
CA GLY A 107 -12.62 -1.61 -17.50
C GLY A 107 -13.95 -1.06 -18.02
N PHE A 108 -13.85 -0.12 -18.96
CA PHE A 108 -14.96 0.58 -19.59
C PHE A 108 -14.75 0.58 -21.11
N ASN A 109 -15.80 0.19 -21.86
CA ASN A 109 -15.74 0.09 -23.32
C ASN A 109 -16.22 1.37 -24.04
N GLY A 110 -16.55 2.43 -23.31
CA GLY A 110 -17.18 3.64 -23.85
C GLY A 110 -18.70 3.71 -23.68
N GLN A 111 -19.35 2.58 -23.38
CA GLN A 111 -20.79 2.49 -23.15
C GLN A 111 -21.11 2.00 -21.74
N GLU A 112 -20.44 0.95 -21.28
CA GLU A 112 -20.69 0.33 -19.97
C GLU A 112 -19.41 -0.16 -19.29
N CYS A 113 -19.50 -0.29 -17.96
CA CYS A 113 -18.47 -0.95 -17.16
C CYS A 113 -18.52 -2.46 -17.44
N LEU A 114 -17.35 -3.08 -17.62
CA LEU A 114 -17.23 -4.48 -17.97
C LEU A 114 -17.06 -5.36 -16.73
N ASN A 115 -17.66 -6.54 -16.75
CA ASN A 115 -17.34 -7.65 -15.85
C ASN A 115 -16.55 -8.76 -16.57
N THR A 116 -16.36 -8.64 -17.88
CA THR A 116 -15.61 -9.65 -18.65
C THR A 116 -14.12 -9.55 -18.35
N ALA A 117 -13.43 -10.68 -18.48
CA ALA A 117 -11.98 -10.79 -18.38
C ALA A 117 -11.44 -11.70 -19.48
N GLU A 118 -10.21 -11.46 -19.88
CA GLU A 118 -9.53 -12.23 -20.93
C GLU A 118 -8.04 -12.35 -20.63
N TYR A 119 -7.40 -13.36 -21.20
CA TYR A 119 -5.95 -13.50 -21.15
C TYR A 119 -5.34 -13.60 -22.54
N TYR A 120 -4.11 -13.10 -22.66
CA TYR A 120 -3.23 -13.32 -23.78
C TYR A 120 -2.27 -14.46 -23.47
N ASP A 121 -2.22 -15.43 -24.38
CA ASP A 121 -1.25 -16.51 -24.37
C ASP A 121 -0.16 -16.20 -25.43
N PRO A 122 1.10 -15.93 -25.01
CA PRO A 122 2.17 -15.60 -25.94
C PRO A 122 2.57 -16.77 -26.85
N VAL A 123 2.34 -18.02 -26.44
CA VAL A 123 2.67 -19.22 -27.22
C VAL A 123 1.76 -19.33 -28.43
N THR A 124 0.46 -19.11 -28.23
CA THR A 124 -0.54 -19.18 -29.32
C THR A 124 -0.77 -17.82 -29.99
N SER A 125 -0.27 -16.73 -29.39
CA SER A 125 -0.56 -15.36 -29.77
C SER A 125 -2.06 -15.05 -29.80
N GLN A 126 -2.83 -15.65 -28.90
CA GLN A 126 -4.29 -15.51 -28.84
C GLN A 126 -4.79 -14.86 -27.54
N TRP A 127 -5.77 -13.96 -27.67
CA TRP A 127 -6.65 -13.59 -26.56
C TRP A 127 -7.78 -14.61 -26.38
N THR A 128 -8.04 -15.01 -25.14
CA THR A 128 -9.10 -15.95 -24.76
C THR A 128 -9.93 -15.36 -23.62
N LEU A 129 -11.25 -15.33 -23.80
CA LEU A 129 -12.18 -14.92 -22.73
C LEU A 129 -12.21 -15.98 -21.62
N ILE A 130 -12.25 -15.54 -20.37
CA ILE A 130 -12.50 -16.39 -19.20
C ILE A 130 -13.89 -16.11 -18.63
N THR A 131 -14.30 -16.90 -17.63
CA THR A 131 -15.52 -16.67 -16.87
C THR A 131 -15.59 -15.21 -16.42
N SER A 132 -16.72 -14.55 -16.67
CA SER A 132 -16.93 -13.16 -16.25
C SER A 132 -16.97 -13.05 -14.73
N MET A 133 -16.51 -11.91 -14.23
CA MET A 133 -16.64 -11.52 -12.82
C MET A 133 -18.12 -11.38 -12.43
N ASN A 134 -18.39 -11.51 -11.13
CA ASN A 134 -19.71 -11.33 -10.53
C ASN A 134 -20.19 -9.88 -10.69
N ASN A 135 -19.26 -8.92 -10.58
CA ASN A 135 -19.56 -7.50 -10.67
C ASN A 135 -18.82 -6.82 -11.83
N ARG A 136 -19.44 -5.79 -12.40
CA ARG A 136 -18.82 -4.88 -13.38
C ARG A 136 -17.82 -3.98 -12.64
N ARG A 137 -16.61 -3.81 -13.16
CA ARG A 137 -15.54 -3.08 -12.46
C ARG A 137 -14.72 -2.23 -13.45
N SER A 138 -14.94 -0.92 -13.46
CA SER A 138 -14.05 0.07 -14.09
C SER A 138 -13.15 0.74 -13.03
N GLY A 139 -11.91 1.08 -13.36
CA GLY A 139 -10.92 1.55 -12.41
C GLY A 139 -10.58 0.49 -11.37
N VAL A 140 -10.57 -0.77 -11.80
CA VAL A 140 -10.38 -1.97 -10.95
C VAL A 140 -8.90 -2.17 -10.61
N GLY A 141 -8.60 -2.68 -9.41
CA GLY A 141 -7.28 -3.19 -9.06
C GLY A 141 -7.19 -4.70 -9.32
N VAL A 142 -6.23 -5.17 -10.12
CA VAL A 142 -6.09 -6.59 -10.46
C VAL A 142 -4.66 -7.06 -10.21
N ILE A 143 -4.52 -8.17 -9.49
CA ILE A 143 -3.19 -8.74 -9.18
C ILE A 143 -3.22 -10.26 -9.07
N ALA A 144 -2.15 -10.90 -9.53
CA ALA A 144 -1.94 -12.32 -9.35
C ALA A 144 -1.33 -12.60 -7.97
N TYR A 145 -1.95 -13.48 -7.21
CA TYR A 145 -1.51 -13.84 -5.86
C TYR A 145 -1.99 -15.25 -5.52
N ASN A 146 -1.15 -16.07 -4.87
CA ASN A 146 -1.47 -17.46 -4.50
C ASN A 146 -2.11 -18.29 -5.63
N SER A 147 -1.50 -18.23 -6.82
CA SER A 147 -1.94 -18.91 -8.06
C SER A 147 -3.35 -18.52 -8.56
N CYS A 148 -3.91 -17.42 -8.07
CA CYS A 148 -5.23 -16.91 -8.44
C CYS A 148 -5.11 -15.45 -8.91
N LEU A 149 -6.16 -14.94 -9.56
CA LEU A 149 -6.28 -13.51 -9.85
C LEU A 149 -7.22 -12.89 -8.82
N TYR A 150 -6.88 -11.74 -8.29
CA TYR A 150 -7.72 -10.96 -7.40
C TYR A 150 -8.17 -9.71 -8.14
N ALA A 151 -9.47 -9.43 -8.17
CA ALA A 151 -10.07 -8.23 -8.72
C ALA A 151 -10.78 -7.45 -7.62
N LEU A 152 -10.32 -6.23 -7.36
CA LEU A 152 -10.68 -5.46 -6.18
C LEU A 152 -11.33 -4.14 -6.57
N GLY A 153 -12.37 -3.78 -5.80
CA GLY A 153 -13.05 -2.49 -5.90
C GLY A 153 -13.51 -2.16 -7.32
N GLY A 154 -13.30 -0.91 -7.71
CA GLY A 154 -13.74 -0.36 -8.98
C GLY A 154 -15.14 0.26 -8.90
N PHE A 155 -15.59 0.78 -10.03
CA PHE A 155 -16.90 1.40 -10.24
C PHE A 155 -17.74 0.51 -11.15
N ASN A 156 -18.96 0.19 -10.72
CA ASN A 156 -19.86 -0.72 -11.46
C ASN A 156 -20.80 -0.01 -12.45
N GLY A 157 -20.70 1.31 -12.59
CA GLY A 157 -21.63 2.15 -13.34
C GLY A 157 -22.60 2.93 -12.44
N VAL A 158 -22.73 2.54 -11.17
CA VAL A 158 -23.63 3.17 -10.19
C VAL A 158 -22.86 3.62 -8.94
N THR A 159 -22.10 2.73 -8.33
CA THR A 159 -21.35 2.98 -7.08
C THR A 159 -19.91 2.48 -7.17
N ARG A 160 -19.03 3.08 -6.35
CA ARG A 160 -17.68 2.56 -6.12
C ARG A 160 -17.81 1.42 -5.12
N MET A 161 -17.08 0.34 -5.36
CA MET A 161 -17.18 -0.88 -4.57
C MET A 161 -15.96 -1.03 -3.68
N ASN A 162 -16.20 -1.63 -2.52
CA ASN A 162 -15.19 -2.16 -1.61
C ASN A 162 -15.07 -3.68 -1.73
N THR A 163 -15.97 -4.34 -2.47
CA THR A 163 -15.95 -5.78 -2.70
C THR A 163 -14.71 -6.20 -3.50
N GLY A 164 -14.25 -7.42 -3.25
CA GLY A 164 -13.26 -8.10 -4.06
C GLY A 164 -13.77 -9.48 -4.48
N GLU A 165 -13.19 -10.01 -5.54
CA GLU A 165 -13.41 -11.39 -5.99
C GLU A 165 -12.12 -12.00 -6.51
N ARG A 166 -12.00 -13.32 -6.37
CA ARG A 166 -10.82 -14.09 -6.77
C ARG A 166 -11.16 -15.16 -7.79
N TYR A 167 -10.44 -15.18 -8.90
CA TYR A 167 -10.51 -16.22 -9.92
C TYR A 167 -9.47 -17.30 -9.70
N CYS A 168 -9.91 -18.56 -9.61
CA CYS A 168 -9.01 -19.71 -9.61
C CYS A 168 -8.93 -20.33 -11.01
N PRO A 169 -7.78 -20.30 -11.70
CA PRO A 169 -7.65 -20.90 -13.03
C PRO A 169 -7.92 -22.42 -13.10
N ARG A 170 -7.77 -23.14 -11.97
CA ARG A 170 -8.05 -24.58 -11.91
C ARG A 170 -9.55 -24.87 -11.95
N THR A 171 -10.36 -24.11 -11.20
CA THR A 171 -11.82 -24.29 -11.16
C THR A 171 -12.55 -23.45 -12.19
N ARG A 172 -11.88 -22.45 -12.76
CA ARG A 172 -12.44 -21.46 -13.70
C ARG A 172 -13.62 -20.69 -13.13
N GLN A 173 -13.59 -20.44 -11.83
CA GLN A 173 -14.65 -19.75 -11.11
C GLN A 173 -14.11 -18.56 -10.34
N TRP A 174 -14.95 -17.54 -10.25
CA TRP A 174 -14.79 -16.42 -9.32
C TRP A 174 -15.46 -16.78 -8.00
N ALA A 175 -14.82 -16.40 -6.89
CA ALA A 175 -15.39 -16.47 -5.56
C ALA A 175 -15.16 -15.12 -4.86
N ASP A 176 -16.14 -14.67 -4.08
CA ASP A 176 -16.01 -13.44 -3.32
C ASP A 176 -14.89 -13.60 -2.27
N ILE A 177 -14.23 -12.48 -1.96
CA ILE A 177 -13.27 -12.38 -0.87
C ILE A 177 -13.76 -11.32 0.13
N PRO A 178 -13.17 -11.25 1.34
CA PRO A 178 -13.46 -10.18 2.29
C PRO A 178 -13.38 -8.79 1.66
N GLU A 179 -14.36 -7.95 1.98
CA GLU A 179 -14.43 -6.60 1.45
C GLU A 179 -13.33 -5.72 2.04
N MET A 180 -12.86 -4.77 1.24
CA MET A 180 -12.11 -3.62 1.74
C MET A 180 -13.00 -2.78 2.66
N TYR A 181 -12.40 -1.97 3.52
CA TYR A 181 -13.13 -1.03 4.37
C TYR A 181 -13.64 0.17 3.59
N SER A 182 -12.82 0.69 2.66
CA SER A 182 -13.19 1.86 1.87
C SER A 182 -13.49 1.47 0.42
N PRO A 183 -14.66 1.85 -0.12
CA PRO A 183 -14.92 1.71 -1.55
C PRO A 183 -13.93 2.57 -2.33
N ARG A 184 -13.33 2.00 -3.39
CA ARG A 184 -12.27 2.68 -4.15
C ARG A 184 -12.25 2.25 -5.61
N SER A 185 -11.96 3.20 -6.50
CA SER A 185 -11.57 2.97 -7.89
C SER A 185 -10.26 3.71 -8.22
N ASN A 186 -9.63 3.36 -9.34
CA ASN A 186 -8.41 4.01 -9.85
C ASN A 186 -7.26 4.02 -8.84
N PHE A 187 -7.08 2.89 -8.14
CA PHE A 187 -6.05 2.67 -7.13
C PHE A 187 -4.98 1.69 -7.63
N ALA A 188 -3.84 1.65 -6.94
CA ALA A 188 -2.78 0.70 -7.24
C ALA A 188 -2.92 -0.56 -6.37
N THR A 189 -2.51 -1.71 -6.92
CA THR A 189 -2.43 -2.98 -6.20
C THR A 189 -1.04 -3.57 -6.31
N GLU A 190 -0.50 -4.08 -5.20
CA GLU A 190 0.84 -4.69 -5.17
C GLU A 190 0.91 -5.82 -4.13
N ILE A 191 1.75 -6.84 -4.36
CA ILE A 191 2.04 -7.86 -3.34
C ILE A 191 3.34 -7.49 -2.63
N ILE A 192 3.29 -7.30 -1.32
CA ILE A 192 4.45 -6.98 -0.48
C ILE A 192 4.41 -7.91 0.73
N ASP A 193 5.52 -8.60 1.02
CA ASP A 193 5.65 -9.50 2.18
C ASP A 193 4.48 -10.49 2.33
N ASP A 194 4.07 -11.11 1.22
CA ASP A 194 2.96 -12.08 1.16
C ASP A 194 1.60 -11.49 1.59
N MET A 195 1.40 -10.20 1.37
CA MET A 195 0.12 -9.52 1.57
C MET A 195 -0.25 -8.71 0.33
N LEU A 196 -1.55 -8.61 0.07
CA LEU A 196 -2.08 -7.82 -1.04
C LEU A 196 -2.38 -6.41 -0.54
N PHE A 197 -1.73 -5.40 -1.12
CA PHE A 197 -1.96 -3.99 -0.80
C PHE A 197 -2.86 -3.31 -1.83
N ALA A 198 -3.82 -2.52 -1.36
CA ALA A 198 -4.64 -1.59 -2.13
C ALA A 198 -4.30 -0.15 -1.73
N ILE A 199 -3.70 0.60 -2.66
CA ILE A 199 -3.02 1.87 -2.39
C ILE A 199 -3.78 3.02 -3.06
N GLY A 200 -4.35 3.89 -2.22
CA GLY A 200 -5.02 5.11 -2.64
C GLY A 200 -6.32 4.87 -3.44
N GLY A 201 -6.54 5.69 -4.47
CA GLY A 201 -7.73 5.67 -5.31
C GLY A 201 -8.71 6.80 -5.05
N PHE A 202 -9.94 6.65 -5.52
CA PHE A 202 -11.02 7.60 -5.37
C PHE A 202 -12.28 6.90 -4.83
N ASN A 203 -12.88 7.44 -3.77
CA ASN A 203 -14.06 6.84 -3.12
C ASN A 203 -15.41 7.37 -3.64
N GLY A 204 -15.39 8.28 -4.63
CA GLY A 204 -16.58 8.98 -5.11
C GLY A 204 -16.70 10.42 -4.63
N VAL A 205 -15.96 10.80 -3.58
CA VAL A 205 -15.95 12.16 -3.00
C VAL A 205 -14.55 12.76 -3.01
N THR A 206 -13.56 12.01 -2.54
CA THR A 206 -12.16 12.46 -2.42
C THR A 206 -11.21 11.37 -2.90
N THR A 207 -9.99 11.79 -3.25
CA THR A 207 -8.86 10.88 -3.34
C THR A 207 -8.55 10.31 -1.95
N ILE A 208 -8.17 9.05 -1.92
CA ILE A 208 -7.87 8.27 -0.73
C ILE A 208 -6.36 8.27 -0.57
N PHE A 209 -5.86 8.62 0.62
CA PHE A 209 -4.45 8.49 0.98
C PHE A 209 -4.14 7.18 1.73
N ASN A 210 -5.19 6.49 2.19
CA ASN A 210 -5.08 5.26 2.96
C ASN A 210 -4.64 4.07 2.10
N VAL A 211 -3.85 3.21 2.72
CA VAL A 211 -3.47 1.90 2.19
C VAL A 211 -4.17 0.83 3.01
N GLU A 212 -4.82 -0.10 2.32
CA GLU A 212 -5.41 -1.29 2.94
C GLU A 212 -4.59 -2.50 2.51
N CYS A 213 -4.44 -3.50 3.39
CA CYS A 213 -3.83 -4.76 3.03
C CYS A 213 -4.79 -5.93 3.31
N TYR A 214 -4.65 -7.01 2.56
CA TYR A 214 -5.39 -8.25 2.72
C TYR A 214 -4.39 -9.37 2.98
N ASP A 215 -4.58 -10.07 4.10
CA ASP A 215 -3.82 -11.27 4.47
C ASP A 215 -4.65 -12.51 4.10
N SER A 216 -4.17 -13.28 3.13
CA SER A 216 -4.87 -14.48 2.68
C SER A 216 -4.81 -15.65 3.65
N ASN A 217 -3.90 -15.64 4.63
CA ASN A 217 -3.83 -16.67 5.66
C ASN A 217 -4.89 -16.45 6.74
N ALA A 218 -5.14 -15.18 7.08
CA ALA A 218 -6.20 -14.79 8.02
C ALA A 218 -7.58 -14.69 7.36
N ASP A 219 -7.62 -14.51 6.03
CA ASP A 219 -8.82 -14.14 5.28
C ASP A 219 -9.48 -12.87 5.84
N GLU A 220 -8.66 -11.87 6.13
CA GLU A 220 -9.08 -10.58 6.69
C GLU A 220 -8.43 -9.40 5.94
N CYS A 221 -9.18 -8.32 5.79
CA CYS A 221 -8.64 -7.04 5.37
C CYS A 221 -8.21 -6.23 6.60
N ILE A 222 -7.04 -5.61 6.55
CA ILE A 222 -6.45 -4.79 7.62
C ILE A 222 -6.20 -3.39 7.06
N ILE A 223 -6.65 -2.35 7.77
CA ILE A 223 -6.35 -0.97 7.37
C ILE A 223 -4.98 -0.55 7.87
N ASN A 224 -4.05 -0.26 6.95
CA ASN A 224 -2.80 0.43 7.25
C ASN A 224 -2.98 1.95 7.09
N ASN A 225 -3.75 2.55 8.00
CA ASN A 225 -4.00 4.00 8.05
C ASN A 225 -2.85 4.83 8.60
N THR A 226 -1.65 4.27 8.62
CA THR A 226 -0.53 4.91 9.29
C THR A 226 0.69 4.75 8.41
N HIS A 227 1.52 5.79 8.31
CA HIS A 227 2.90 5.68 7.83
C HIS A 227 3.76 4.87 8.83
N SER A 228 3.17 3.91 9.51
CA SER A 228 3.80 3.09 10.52
C SER A 228 4.17 1.75 9.92
N ILE A 229 5.40 1.33 10.17
CA ILE A 229 5.89 0.00 9.85
C ILE A 229 5.54 -0.88 11.05
N ILE A 230 4.64 -1.85 10.87
CA ILE A 230 4.28 -2.82 11.90
C ILE A 230 4.72 -4.20 11.42
N ASN A 231 5.70 -4.80 12.09
CA ASN A 231 6.23 -6.11 11.70
C ASN A 231 5.37 -7.26 12.24
N ASN A 232 5.43 -8.41 11.57
CA ASN A 232 4.67 -9.64 11.88
C ASN A 232 4.79 -10.07 13.36
N ASN A 233 3.75 -10.76 13.86
CA ASN A 233 3.58 -11.21 15.26
C ASN A 233 3.51 -10.07 16.29
N THR A 234 2.71 -9.03 16.05
CA THR A 234 2.44 -7.95 17.02
C THR A 234 0.93 -7.84 17.29
N ASN A 235 0.52 -7.59 18.54
CA ASN A 235 -0.87 -7.24 18.87
C ASN A 235 -0.96 -5.72 19.11
N CYS A 236 -0.74 -4.94 18.05
CA CYS A 236 -0.62 -3.49 18.13
C CYS A 236 -1.81 -2.79 17.48
N ILE A 237 -2.30 -1.72 18.11
CA ILE A 237 -3.37 -0.86 17.57
C ILE A 237 -2.80 0.54 17.38
N VAL A 238 -2.82 1.06 16.15
CA VAL A 238 -2.40 2.45 15.87
C VAL A 238 -3.62 3.23 15.37
N ASN A 239 -4.07 4.24 16.12
CA ASN A 239 -5.31 4.97 15.86
C ASN A 239 -5.15 6.13 14.85
N ASN A 240 -6.21 6.27 14.05
CA ASN A 240 -6.31 6.75 12.66
C ASN A 240 -6.00 8.21 12.28
N ASN A 241 -5.17 8.97 12.98
CA ASN A 241 -4.82 10.32 12.49
C ASN A 241 -3.31 10.60 12.64
N ASN A 242 -2.56 10.72 11.53
CA ASN A 242 -1.15 11.17 11.45
C ASN A 242 -0.17 10.58 12.49
N ALA A 243 -0.28 9.29 12.78
CA ALA A 243 0.74 8.59 13.57
C ALA A 243 1.84 8.01 12.66
N HIS A 244 3.11 8.28 12.96
CA HIS A 244 4.27 7.68 12.28
C HIS A 244 5.03 6.81 13.29
N SER A 245 4.88 5.49 13.20
CA SER A 245 5.49 4.56 14.17
C SER A 245 6.26 3.41 13.53
N ILE A 246 7.32 2.93 14.17
CA ILE A 246 8.01 1.69 13.78
C ILE A 246 7.83 0.71 14.94
N ILE A 247 7.06 -0.35 14.73
CA ILE A 247 6.77 -1.35 15.76
C ILE A 247 7.31 -2.71 15.31
N ASN A 248 8.31 -3.20 16.03
CA ASN A 248 9.01 -4.43 15.71
C ASN A 248 8.39 -5.67 16.39
N ILE A 249 8.59 -6.83 15.76
CA ILE A 249 8.06 -8.18 16.07
C ILE A 249 7.85 -8.46 17.57
N GLY A 250 6.70 -9.03 17.94
CA GLY A 250 6.41 -9.51 19.30
C GLY A 250 5.92 -8.47 20.30
N SER A 251 5.70 -7.22 19.86
CA SER A 251 5.24 -6.11 20.71
C SER A 251 3.71 -6.04 20.79
N ASN A 252 3.16 -5.62 21.93
CA ASN A 252 1.73 -5.33 22.13
C ASN A 252 1.55 -3.87 22.57
N SER A 253 1.26 -2.98 21.63
CA SER A 253 1.27 -1.53 21.91
C SER A 253 0.10 -0.80 21.28
N ILE A 254 -0.43 0.19 22.00
CA ILE A 254 -1.49 1.07 21.51
C ILE A 254 -0.87 2.44 21.26
N VAL A 255 -0.97 2.95 20.04
CA VAL A 255 -0.46 4.27 19.65
C VAL A 255 -1.62 5.11 19.15
N ASN A 256 -1.92 6.21 19.83
CA ASN A 256 -3.05 7.07 19.53
C ASN A 256 -2.70 8.19 18.55
N SER A 257 -3.72 8.84 17.98
CA SER A 257 -3.59 9.90 16.96
C SER A 257 -2.47 10.92 17.19
N ASN A 258 -1.75 11.30 16.13
CA ASN A 258 -0.66 12.28 16.08
C ASN A 258 0.57 11.91 16.91
N ALA A 259 0.69 10.65 17.36
CA ALA A 259 1.85 10.18 18.11
C ALA A 259 2.89 9.53 17.19
N ASN A 260 4.17 9.78 17.47
CA ASN A 260 5.27 9.12 16.76
C ASN A 260 6.02 8.19 17.71
N SER A 261 6.30 6.96 17.27
CA SER A 261 6.94 6.00 18.17
C SER A 261 7.89 5.04 17.48
N ILE A 262 8.99 4.70 18.14
CA ILE A 262 9.85 3.58 17.74
C ILE A 262 9.83 2.56 18.87
N ILE A 263 9.14 1.43 18.64
CA ILE A 263 8.96 0.34 19.59
C ILE A 263 9.71 -0.89 19.08
N ASN A 264 10.90 -1.12 19.64
CA ASN A 264 11.74 -2.25 19.27
C ASN A 264 11.19 -3.61 19.82
N LYS A 265 11.58 -4.75 19.25
CA LYS A 265 11.06 -6.13 19.46
C LYS A 265 10.60 -6.50 20.90
N ARG A 266 9.44 -7.17 21.02
CA ARG A 266 8.86 -7.78 22.26
C ARG A 266 8.55 -6.82 23.42
N LYS A 267 7.70 -5.80 23.22
CA LYS A 267 7.41 -4.77 24.25
C LYS A 267 5.95 -4.37 24.36
N ASN A 268 5.54 -3.85 25.53
CA ASN A 268 4.19 -3.31 25.73
C ASN A 268 4.22 -1.82 26.05
N SER A 269 3.44 -1.02 25.34
CA SER A 269 3.39 0.43 25.59
C SER A 269 2.07 1.04 25.13
N ILE A 270 1.60 2.05 25.87
CA ILE A 270 0.47 2.90 25.48
C ILE A 270 1.02 4.30 25.25
N ILE A 271 0.82 4.81 24.04
CA ILE A 271 1.32 6.12 23.62
C ILE A 271 0.11 6.94 23.18
N ASN A 272 -0.18 7.99 23.93
CA ASN A 272 -1.36 8.82 23.74
C ASN A 272 -1.14 9.97 22.77
N LYS A 273 -2.21 10.71 22.48
CA LYS A 273 -2.27 11.71 21.39
C LYS A 273 -1.10 12.72 21.43
N ARG A 274 -0.47 13.00 20.28
CA ARG A 274 0.64 13.99 20.16
C ARG A 274 1.91 13.66 20.98
N ALA A 275 2.08 12.44 21.46
CA ALA A 275 3.29 12.04 22.19
C ALA A 275 4.37 11.51 21.24
N ASN A 276 5.65 11.72 21.56
CA ASN A 276 6.76 11.09 20.86
C ASN A 276 7.52 10.13 21.77
N SER A 277 7.85 8.94 21.30
CA SER A 277 8.62 8.00 22.11
C SER A 277 9.63 7.14 21.34
N ILE A 278 10.75 6.85 21.99
CA ILE A 278 11.71 5.84 21.52
C ILE A 278 11.89 4.84 22.65
N ILE A 279 11.53 3.58 22.41
CA ILE A 279 11.51 2.52 23.41
C ILE A 279 12.41 1.37 22.95
N ASN A 280 13.62 1.29 23.51
CA ASN A 280 14.68 0.40 23.02
C ASN A 280 14.80 -0.95 23.74
N LYS A 281 14.37 -1.14 25.01
CA LYS A 281 14.47 -2.46 25.70
C LYS A 281 13.40 -2.70 26.78
N SER A 282 12.76 -3.89 26.78
CA SER A 282 11.78 -4.47 27.75
C SER A 282 11.12 -3.52 28.77
N THR A 283 9.98 -2.92 28.41
CA THR A 283 9.28 -1.88 29.18
C THR A 283 7.76 -2.09 29.16
N ASN A 284 7.07 -1.67 30.24
CA ASN A 284 5.65 -1.35 30.24
C ASN A 284 5.51 0.16 30.51
N SER A 285 5.30 0.95 29.46
CA SER A 285 5.27 2.42 29.59
C SER A 285 3.94 3.00 29.11
N ASN A 286 3.41 3.95 29.87
CA ASN A 286 2.26 4.75 29.48
C ASN A 286 2.69 6.22 29.31
N ILE A 287 2.65 6.71 28.08
CA ILE A 287 3.13 8.04 27.70
C ILE A 287 1.91 8.84 27.27
N ASN A 288 1.54 9.81 28.10
CA ASN A 288 0.32 10.59 27.94
C ASN A 288 0.49 11.76 26.96
N THR A 289 -0.60 12.45 26.69
CA THR A 289 -0.74 13.46 25.63
C THR A 289 0.38 14.50 25.60
N CYS A 290 0.94 14.80 24.43
CA CYS A 290 2.01 15.79 24.25
C CYS A 290 3.31 15.54 25.05
N ALA A 291 3.54 14.33 25.57
CA ALA A 291 4.78 13.99 26.27
C ALA A 291 5.86 13.47 25.31
N ASN A 292 7.14 13.69 25.65
CA ASN A 292 8.26 13.10 24.93
C ASN A 292 9.05 12.17 25.84
N SER A 293 9.40 10.98 25.35
CA SER A 293 10.22 10.06 26.14
C SER A 293 11.25 9.31 25.31
N MET A 294 12.41 9.07 25.92
CA MET A 294 13.41 8.14 25.41
C MET A 294 13.75 7.15 26.52
N ILE A 295 13.41 5.89 26.31
CA ILE A 295 13.60 4.82 27.29
C ILE A 295 14.53 3.78 26.68
N SER A 296 15.78 3.77 27.12
CA SER A 296 16.83 2.94 26.52
C SER A 296 17.09 1.61 27.23
N LYS A 297 16.54 1.41 28.44
CA LYS A 297 16.65 0.17 29.24
C LYS A 297 15.32 -0.19 29.93
N SER A 298 15.27 -1.33 30.63
CA SER A 298 14.05 -1.88 31.21
C SER A 298 13.40 -0.97 32.25
N ALA A 299 12.30 -0.31 31.89
CA ALA A 299 11.62 0.64 32.77
C ALA A 299 10.11 0.43 32.74
N ASN A 300 9.46 0.65 33.88
CA ASN A 300 8.01 0.84 33.93
C ASN A 300 7.77 2.30 34.26
N SER A 301 7.22 3.07 33.33
CA SER A 301 7.12 4.52 33.53
C SER A 301 5.79 5.07 33.04
N ILE A 302 5.25 5.98 33.86
CA ILE A 302 4.08 6.79 33.51
C ILE A 302 4.58 8.21 33.31
N ILE A 303 4.51 8.69 32.08
CA ILE A 303 4.93 10.04 31.72
C ILE A 303 3.67 10.81 31.37
N ASN A 304 3.27 11.72 32.26
CA ASN A 304 2.02 12.46 32.16
C ASN A 304 2.10 13.61 31.15
N THR A 305 0.95 14.25 30.90
CA THR A 305 0.75 15.25 29.85
C THR A 305 1.83 16.34 29.81
N CYS A 306 2.39 16.62 28.63
CA CYS A 306 3.44 17.63 28.41
C CYS A 306 4.73 17.44 29.23
N ALA A 307 5.01 16.24 29.76
CA ALA A 307 6.27 15.95 30.44
C ALA A 307 7.34 15.43 29.48
N ASN A 308 8.61 15.63 29.83
CA ASN A 308 9.74 15.07 29.08
C ASN A 308 10.60 14.16 29.95
N SER A 309 11.01 13.02 29.42
CA SER A 309 11.86 12.08 30.15
C SER A 309 12.93 11.41 29.30
N ILE A 310 14.13 11.30 29.86
CA ILE A 310 15.17 10.40 29.37
C ILE A 310 15.48 9.39 30.47
N ILE A 311 15.18 8.12 30.21
CA ILE A 311 15.41 7.01 31.14
C ILE A 311 16.44 6.08 30.52
N SER A 312 17.69 6.19 30.97
CA SER A 312 18.81 5.46 30.37
C SER A 312 19.25 4.21 31.15
N LYS A 313 18.63 3.95 32.30
CA LYS A 313 18.82 2.76 33.15
C LYS A 313 17.49 2.19 33.62
N SER A 314 17.53 1.01 34.25
CA SER A 314 16.31 0.35 34.71
C SER A 314 15.66 1.10 35.86
N ALA A 315 14.50 1.70 35.64
CA ALA A 315 13.84 2.59 36.60
C ALA A 315 12.32 2.40 36.60
N ASN A 316 11.68 2.60 37.75
CA ASN A 316 10.23 2.79 37.82
C ASN A 316 9.92 4.24 38.17
N SER A 317 9.28 4.98 37.27
CA SER A 317 9.09 6.41 37.47
C SER A 317 7.70 6.90 37.10
N ILE A 318 7.17 7.80 37.91
CA ILE A 318 5.98 8.60 37.58
C ILE A 318 6.44 10.04 37.42
N ILE A 319 6.27 10.56 36.22
CA ILE A 319 6.70 11.92 35.87
C ILE A 319 5.43 12.70 35.56
N ASN A 320 5.08 13.61 36.47
CA ASN A 320 3.82 14.33 36.41
C ASN A 320 3.84 15.46 35.37
N THR A 321 2.64 15.99 35.10
CA THR A 321 2.36 16.99 34.07
C THR A 321 3.38 18.13 34.04
N ARG A 322 3.91 18.46 32.85
CA ARG A 322 4.91 19.53 32.62
C ARG A 322 6.25 19.37 33.36
N ALA A 323 6.57 18.19 33.89
CA ALA A 323 7.86 17.94 34.52
C ALA A 323 8.92 17.48 33.48
N ASN A 324 10.19 17.76 33.77
CA ASN A 324 11.32 17.25 32.99
C ASN A 324 12.22 16.38 33.87
N SER A 325 12.70 15.27 33.31
CA SER A 325 13.49 14.29 34.05
C SER A 325 14.59 13.67 33.21
N ILE A 326 15.77 13.52 33.80
CA ILE A 326 16.83 12.66 33.30
C ILE A 326 17.14 11.64 34.39
N ILE A 327 16.86 10.37 34.11
CA ILE A 327 17.10 9.26 35.03
C ILE A 327 18.19 8.38 34.42
N SER A 328 19.43 8.59 34.87
CA SER A 328 20.61 7.85 34.41
C SER A 328 21.11 6.80 35.41
N LYS A 329 20.37 6.61 36.51
CA LYS A 329 20.59 5.60 37.54
C LYS A 329 19.36 4.71 37.68
N SER A 330 19.57 3.46 38.11
CA SER A 330 18.44 2.63 38.53
C SER A 330 17.79 3.18 39.78
N ALA A 331 16.56 3.68 39.64
CA ALA A 331 15.85 4.40 40.68
C ALA A 331 14.34 4.18 40.59
N ASN A 332 13.67 4.26 41.74
CA ASN A 332 12.24 4.51 41.80
C ASN A 332 12.03 5.99 42.11
N SER A 333 11.24 6.70 41.31
CA SER A 333 11.05 8.15 41.50
C SER A 333 9.65 8.62 41.16
N ILE A 334 9.18 9.62 41.91
CA ILE A 334 8.01 10.41 41.58
C ILE A 334 8.46 11.83 41.40
N ILE A 335 8.26 12.38 40.20
CA ILE A 335 8.67 13.73 39.85
C ILE A 335 7.39 14.54 39.71
N ASN A 336 7.23 15.50 40.62
CA ASN A 336 6.00 16.27 40.74
C ASN A 336 5.82 17.28 39.60
N LYS A 337 4.58 17.80 39.51
CA LYS A 337 4.14 18.72 38.46
C LYS A 337 5.11 19.91 38.32
N SER A 338 5.47 20.24 37.08
CA SER A 338 6.36 21.36 36.75
C SER A 338 7.78 21.30 37.36
N ALA A 339 8.23 20.13 37.85
CA ALA A 339 9.57 19.97 38.40
C ALA A 339 10.60 19.62 37.32
N ASN A 340 11.85 20.07 37.52
CA ASN A 340 13.00 19.61 36.75
C ASN A 340 13.88 18.76 37.68
N SER A 341 14.25 17.56 37.24
CA SER A 341 15.06 16.66 38.06
C SER A 341 16.09 15.89 37.24
N ILE A 342 17.26 15.70 37.83
CA ILE A 342 18.33 14.88 37.30
C ILE A 342 18.67 13.85 38.38
N ILE A 343 18.42 12.57 38.07
CA ILE A 343 18.70 11.44 38.95
C ILE A 343 19.88 10.69 38.33
N ASN A 344 21.08 11.05 38.79
CA ASN A 344 22.33 10.48 38.32
C ASN A 344 23.02 9.66 39.42
N ASN A 345 24.00 8.85 39.02
CA ASN A 345 24.99 8.36 39.96
C ASN A 345 25.79 9.55 40.51
N SER A 346 26.05 9.56 41.81
CA SER A 346 27.18 10.33 42.33
C SER A 346 28.45 9.80 41.69
N ALA A 347 29.37 10.72 41.37
CA ALA A 347 30.70 10.39 40.85
C ALA A 347 31.42 9.36 41.73
#